data_AF-A0A8T5TY19-F1
#
_entry.id   AF-A0A8T5TY19-F1
#
_cell.length_a   1.000
_cell.length_b   1.000
_cell.length_c   1.000
_cell.angle_alpha   90.00
_cell.angle_beta   90.00
_cell.angle_gamma   90.00
#
_symmetry.space_group_name_H-M   'P 1'
#
loop_
_entity.id
_entity.type
_entity.pdbx_description
1 polymer ?
#
loop_
_entity_poly.entity_id
_entity_poly.type
_entity_poly.pdbx_seq_one_letter_code
_entity_poly.pdbx_strand_id
1 'polypeptide(L)'
;MIDQNNKYFWQVVSQFNSLMQSAIEGPNCINPQICKGVCCSIKIDVPKVLAKEYIRRGYAETTDFIRSNIFSFQLRFNEKTGKCFLFDKEINGCSIHNSGIKPPQCWIYPTGFSNPDNIDINCKKVSGWRIKYPKKAMKAEELLQIFIFLCKSEAKKELNLINKRLENSDNNMSTQDKLYSLKDDLKKIAPRSLGGFKDLWEHINPLPAEGFSLQMKKFCLFYKKDCKYLADDFMDCSNICETIVIKLVEFLQQNLILFIKKEGVDVNGEYPLYKLFTFKKLPSF
;
A
#
# COMPACT_ATOMS: atom_id res chain seq x y z
N MET A 1 -26.35 -7.34 2.76
CA MET A 1 -26.70 -6.44 1.66
C MET A 1 -25.40 -5.97 1.00
N ILE A 2 -25.15 -6.31 -0.26
CA ILE A 2 -23.95 -5.85 -0.99
C ILE A 2 -24.26 -4.45 -1.51
N ASP A 3 -23.70 -3.45 -0.86
CA ASP A 3 -23.78 -2.06 -1.30
C ASP A 3 -22.89 -1.86 -2.53
N GLN A 4 -23.47 -2.06 -3.72
CA GLN A 4 -22.75 -2.01 -5.01
C GLN A 4 -22.07 -0.67 -5.29
N ASN A 5 -22.50 0.42 -4.63
CA ASN A 5 -21.98 1.78 -4.85
C ASN A 5 -21.19 2.32 -3.65
N ASN A 6 -20.91 1.50 -2.64
CA ASN A 6 -20.27 1.93 -1.40
C ASN A 6 -21.00 3.14 -0.74
N LYS A 7 -22.32 3.28 -0.92
CA LYS A 7 -23.14 4.34 -0.33
C LYS A 7 -22.98 4.40 1.19
N TYR A 8 -23.02 3.27 1.87
CA TYR A 8 -22.85 3.16 3.31
C TYR A 8 -21.45 3.56 3.75
N PHE A 9 -20.41 3.13 3.02
CA PHE A 9 -19.05 3.58 3.27
C PHE A 9 -18.94 5.10 3.19
N TRP A 10 -19.48 5.71 2.14
CA TRP A 10 -19.45 7.17 1.96
C TRP A 10 -20.29 7.91 2.99
N GLN A 11 -21.43 7.36 3.42
CA GLN A 11 -22.21 7.90 4.54
C GLN A 11 -21.38 7.92 5.83
N VAL A 12 -20.69 6.83 6.16
CA VAL A 12 -19.81 6.74 7.34
C VAL A 12 -18.70 7.79 7.26
N VAL A 13 -18.00 7.89 6.12
CA VAL A 13 -16.92 8.88 5.92
C VAL A 13 -17.45 10.31 6.04
N SER A 14 -18.58 10.62 5.41
CA SER A 14 -19.17 11.96 5.43
C SER A 14 -19.64 12.36 6.83
N GLN A 15 -20.31 11.45 7.54
CA GLN A 15 -20.79 11.70 8.91
C GLN A 15 -19.60 11.86 9.87
N PHE A 16 -18.58 11.01 9.75
CA PHE A 16 -17.36 11.12 10.54
C PHE A 16 -16.69 12.48 10.35
N ASN A 17 -16.48 12.90 9.10
CA ASN A 17 -15.84 14.18 8.77
C ASN A 17 -16.64 15.36 9.33
N SER A 18 -17.96 15.36 9.19
CA SER A 18 -18.86 16.40 9.72
C SER A 18 -18.83 16.47 11.25
N LEU A 19 -18.87 15.31 11.92
CA LEU A 19 -18.76 15.24 13.38
C LEU A 19 -17.41 15.77 13.84
N MET A 20 -16.30 15.29 13.27
CA MET A 20 -14.97 15.75 13.65
C MET A 20 -14.79 17.25 13.43
N GLN A 21 -15.15 17.77 12.25
CA GLN A 21 -15.04 19.20 11.95
C GLN A 21 -15.78 20.08 12.96
N SER A 22 -16.91 19.62 13.50
CA SER A 22 -17.67 20.38 14.50
C SER A 22 -17.33 20.03 15.94
N ALA A 23 -16.71 18.88 16.22
CA ALA A 23 -16.43 18.36 17.56
C ALA A 23 -15.06 18.78 18.11
N ILE A 24 -14.10 19.04 17.23
CA ILE A 24 -12.73 19.42 17.62
C ILE A 24 -12.42 20.87 17.24
N GLU A 25 -11.52 21.47 18.00
CA GLU A 25 -10.87 22.74 17.68
C GLU A 25 -9.37 22.50 17.59
N GLY A 26 -8.73 22.96 16.53
CA GLY A 26 -7.30 22.73 16.29
C GLY A 26 -6.78 23.60 15.16
N PRO A 27 -5.47 23.53 14.87
CA PRO A 27 -4.84 24.38 13.86
C PRO A 27 -5.45 24.13 12.48
N ASN A 28 -5.86 25.22 11.83
CA ASN A 28 -6.25 25.18 10.43
C ASN A 28 -5.04 24.74 9.58
N CYS A 29 -5.09 23.51 9.06
CA CYS A 29 -3.98 22.87 8.37
C CYS A 29 -3.69 23.43 6.96
N ILE A 30 -4.48 24.41 6.50
CA ILE A 30 -4.25 25.16 5.25
C ILE A 30 -3.90 26.63 5.51
N ASN A 31 -3.83 27.07 6.77
CA ASN A 31 -3.37 28.41 7.09
C ASN A 31 -1.85 28.37 7.29
N PRO A 32 -1.02 28.97 6.41
CA PRO A 32 0.44 28.90 6.52
C PRO A 32 1.01 29.56 7.79
N GLN A 33 0.27 30.49 8.40
CA GLN A 33 0.65 31.13 9.67
C GLN A 33 0.44 30.20 10.86
N ILE A 34 -0.42 29.19 10.72
CA ILE A 34 -0.77 28.22 11.76
C ILE A 34 -0.12 26.86 11.46
N CYS A 35 -0.26 26.33 10.25
CA CYS A 35 0.31 25.07 9.82
C CYS A 35 1.58 25.31 9.00
N LYS A 36 2.74 24.99 9.58
CA LYS A 36 4.05 25.04 8.89
C LYS A 36 4.27 23.82 7.97
N GLY A 37 3.20 23.27 7.38
CA GLY A 37 3.26 22.09 6.51
C GLY A 37 3.64 20.77 7.19
N VAL A 38 3.45 20.66 8.51
CA VAL A 38 3.83 19.50 9.35
C VAL A 38 2.65 18.54 9.56
N CYS A 39 1.56 18.69 8.80
CA CYS A 39 0.34 17.92 9.02
C CYS A 39 0.39 16.48 8.50
N CYS A 40 1.38 16.15 7.68
CA CYS A 40 1.43 14.94 6.88
C CYS A 40 2.69 14.12 7.18
N SER A 41 3.01 13.83 8.45
CA SER A 41 4.21 13.08 8.87
C SER A 41 3.96 11.57 9.08
N ILE A 42 2.87 11.03 8.52
CA ILE A 42 2.45 9.65 8.76
C ILE A 42 2.14 8.87 7.49
N LYS A 43 2.40 7.57 7.60
CA LYS A 43 1.90 6.55 6.70
C LYS A 43 0.46 6.24 7.09
N ILE A 44 -0.46 6.42 6.15
CA ILE A 44 -1.90 6.25 6.38
C ILE A 44 -2.39 5.15 5.49
N ASP A 45 -2.98 4.13 6.10
CA ASP A 45 -3.67 3.09 5.34
C ASP A 45 -5.07 3.56 4.94
N VAL A 46 -5.44 3.30 3.70
CA VAL A 46 -6.74 3.65 3.12
C VAL A 46 -7.32 2.45 2.36
N PRO A 47 -8.65 2.33 2.32
CA PRO A 47 -9.28 1.35 1.44
C PRO A 47 -9.18 1.79 -0.03
N LYS A 48 -9.26 0.82 -0.94
CA LYS A 48 -9.27 1.00 -2.39
C LYS A 48 -10.42 1.90 -2.83
N VAL A 49 -11.59 1.82 -2.21
CA VAL A 49 -12.70 2.74 -2.52
C VAL A 49 -12.31 4.21 -2.33
N LEU A 50 -11.56 4.54 -1.27
CA LEU A 50 -11.11 5.91 -1.00
C LEU A 50 -9.96 6.31 -1.94
N ALA A 51 -9.01 5.41 -2.17
CA ALA A 51 -7.92 5.63 -3.12
C ALA A 51 -8.43 5.89 -4.55
N LYS A 52 -9.42 5.12 -5.02
CA LYS A 52 -10.10 5.34 -6.31
C LYS A 52 -10.77 6.71 -6.39
N GLU A 53 -11.37 7.17 -5.30
CA GLU A 53 -12.00 8.49 -5.27
C GLU A 53 -10.99 9.63 -5.34
N TYR A 54 -9.82 9.48 -4.70
CA TYR A 54 -8.73 10.46 -4.83
C TYR A 54 -8.23 10.57 -6.27
N ILE A 55 -8.04 9.43 -6.95
CA ILE A 55 -7.67 9.41 -8.37
C ILE A 55 -8.77 10.04 -9.22
N ARG A 56 -10.03 9.65 -9.01
CA ARG A 56 -11.19 10.16 -9.76
C ARG A 56 -11.33 11.69 -9.67
N ARG A 57 -11.00 12.27 -8.51
CA ARG A 57 -11.06 13.72 -8.28
C ARG A 57 -9.77 14.46 -8.63
N GLY A 58 -8.74 13.77 -9.14
CA GLY A 58 -7.46 14.38 -9.54
C GLY A 58 -6.53 14.74 -8.38
N TYR A 59 -6.73 14.15 -7.19
CA TYR A 59 -5.85 14.37 -6.03
C TYR A 59 -4.63 13.44 -6.00
N ALA A 60 -4.63 12.37 -6.80
CA ALA A 60 -3.62 11.31 -6.73
C ALA A 60 -3.51 10.56 -8.06
N GLU A 61 -2.38 9.90 -8.26
CA GLU A 61 -2.20 8.85 -9.25
C GLU A 61 -2.09 7.47 -8.58
N THR A 62 -2.14 6.38 -9.36
CA THR A 62 -1.99 5.02 -8.80
C THR A 62 -0.62 4.82 -8.13
N THR A 63 0.41 5.52 -8.60
CA THR A 63 1.76 5.51 -8.05
C THR A 63 1.81 6.09 -6.64
N ASP A 64 0.89 6.96 -6.26
CA ASP A 64 0.81 7.55 -4.91
C ASP A 64 0.33 6.59 -3.82
N PHE A 65 0.05 5.33 -4.17
CA PHE A 65 -0.41 4.31 -3.24
C PHE A 65 0.53 3.11 -3.25
N ILE A 66 0.79 2.58 -2.06
CA ILE A 66 1.56 1.36 -1.83
C ILE A 66 0.60 0.30 -1.31
N ARG A 67 0.74 -0.97 -1.70
CA ARG A 67 -0.05 -2.06 -1.10
C ARG A 67 0.24 -2.11 0.41
N SER A 68 -0.81 -2.27 1.21
CA SER A 68 -0.73 -2.33 2.67
C SER A 68 -1.12 -3.70 3.21
N ASN A 69 -0.67 -4.00 4.43
CA ASN A 69 -1.07 -5.16 5.21
C ASN A 69 -2.17 -4.85 6.24
N ILE A 70 -2.54 -3.58 6.42
CA ILE A 70 -3.60 -3.16 7.36
C ILE A 70 -4.92 -2.97 6.61
N PHE A 71 -4.96 -2.06 5.63
CA PHE A 71 -6.06 -1.91 4.68
C PHE A 71 -5.60 -2.29 3.27
N SER A 72 -6.33 -1.91 2.23
CA SER A 72 -5.95 -2.23 0.85
C SER A 72 -4.68 -1.50 0.41
N PHE A 73 -4.52 -0.23 0.79
CA PHE A 73 -3.38 0.60 0.39
C PHE A 73 -2.88 1.47 1.53
N GLN A 74 -1.68 1.99 1.35
CA GLN A 74 -1.04 3.01 2.16
C GLN A 74 -0.76 4.23 1.26
N LEU A 75 -1.00 5.43 1.77
CA LEU A 75 -0.62 6.66 1.09
C LEU A 75 0.91 6.76 1.03
N ARG A 76 1.47 7.00 -0.16
CA ARG A 76 2.90 7.20 -0.34
C ARG A 76 3.36 8.43 0.43
N PHE A 77 4.50 8.26 1.08
CA PHE A 77 5.13 9.26 1.92
C PHE A 77 6.53 9.57 1.39
N ASN A 78 6.83 10.85 1.20
CA ASN A 78 8.17 11.27 0.84
C ASN A 78 9.01 11.43 2.11
N GLU A 79 9.86 10.44 2.37
CA GLU A 79 10.74 10.38 3.55
C GLU A 79 11.73 11.57 3.61
N LYS A 80 12.13 12.15 2.46
CA LYS A 80 13.03 13.31 2.43
C LYS A 80 12.35 14.58 2.89
N THR A 81 11.08 14.77 2.51
CA THR A 81 10.33 15.99 2.85
C THR A 81 9.45 15.83 4.07
N GLY A 82 9.21 14.59 4.52
CA GLY A 82 8.28 14.26 5.59
C GLY A 82 6.82 14.55 5.23
N LYS A 83 6.43 14.38 3.96
CA LYS A 83 5.11 14.79 3.43
C LYS A 83 4.45 13.68 2.63
N CYS A 84 3.14 13.52 2.78
CA CYS A 84 2.34 12.69 1.87
C CYS A 84 1.99 13.46 0.59
N PHE A 85 1.59 12.74 -0.47
CA PHE A 85 1.26 13.32 -1.77
C PHE A 85 0.10 14.32 -1.75
N LEU A 86 -0.76 14.28 -0.73
CA LEU A 86 -1.86 15.24 -0.55
C LEU A 86 -1.39 16.61 -0.04
N PHE A 87 -0.10 16.80 0.23
CA PHE A 87 0.43 18.10 0.57
C PHE A 87 0.50 19.00 -0.66
N ASP A 88 -0.16 20.14 -0.58
CA ASP A 88 -0.19 21.17 -1.60
C ASP A 88 0.60 22.40 -1.11
N LYS A 89 1.56 22.83 -1.92
CA LYS A 89 2.44 23.97 -1.62
C LYS A 89 1.70 25.31 -1.72
N GLU A 90 0.73 25.43 -2.61
CA GLU A 90 0.02 26.69 -2.86
C GLU A 90 -0.82 27.11 -1.64
N ILE A 91 -1.50 26.12 -1.05
CA ILE A 91 -2.28 26.32 0.18
C ILE A 91 -1.48 25.97 1.45
N ASN A 92 -0.21 25.59 1.31
CA ASN A 92 0.69 25.12 2.36
C ASN A 92 0.01 24.13 3.33
N GLY A 93 -0.69 23.14 2.79
CA GLY A 93 -1.62 22.33 3.55
C GLY A 93 -2.04 21.05 2.84
N CYS A 94 -3.13 20.44 3.31
CA CYS A 94 -3.67 19.23 2.70
C CYS A 94 -4.73 19.59 1.66
N SER A 95 -4.56 19.17 0.40
CA SER A 95 -5.47 19.47 -0.71
C SER A 95 -6.91 18.98 -0.46
N ILE A 96 -7.06 17.91 0.33
CA ILE A 96 -8.37 17.34 0.67
C ILE A 96 -8.94 17.86 2.00
N HIS A 97 -8.36 18.89 2.62
CA HIS A 97 -8.74 19.35 3.97
C HIS A 97 -10.24 19.63 4.10
N ASN A 98 -10.84 20.30 3.11
CA ASN A 98 -12.25 20.70 3.09
C ASN A 98 -13.11 19.86 2.13
N SER A 99 -12.59 18.73 1.66
CA SER A 99 -13.23 17.92 0.62
C SER A 99 -14.35 16.99 1.12
N GLY A 100 -14.46 16.81 2.44
CA GLY A 100 -15.35 15.82 3.08
C GLY A 100 -14.89 14.36 2.95
N ILE A 101 -13.76 14.09 2.29
CA ILE A 101 -13.22 12.73 2.05
C ILE A 101 -11.84 12.53 2.70
N LYS A 102 -11.54 13.32 3.73
CA LYS A 102 -10.32 13.15 4.53
C LYS A 102 -10.39 11.80 5.28
N PRO A 103 -9.32 10.99 5.26
CA PRO A 103 -9.34 9.70 5.92
C PRO A 103 -9.42 9.92 7.44
N PRO A 104 -10.19 9.11 8.19
CA PRO A 104 -10.37 9.29 9.63
C PRO A 104 -9.06 9.43 10.42
N GLN A 105 -8.02 8.71 10.03
CA GLN A 105 -6.70 8.76 10.70
C GLN A 105 -6.04 10.15 10.63
N CYS A 106 -6.29 10.93 9.57
CA CYS A 106 -5.79 12.31 9.48
C CYS A 106 -6.47 13.27 10.48
N TRP A 107 -7.57 12.88 11.11
CA TRP A 107 -8.26 13.70 12.13
C TRP A 107 -7.71 13.44 13.53
N ILE A 108 -7.38 12.20 13.84
CA ILE A 108 -7.11 11.74 15.21
C ILE A 108 -5.63 11.51 15.49
N TYR A 109 -4.77 11.37 14.46
CA TYR A 109 -3.33 11.19 14.69
C TYR A 109 -2.65 12.46 15.25
N PRO A 110 -1.62 12.35 16.13
CA PRO A 110 -1.09 11.13 16.76
C PRO A 110 -1.88 10.66 17.98
N THR A 111 -2.85 11.44 18.42
CA THR A 111 -3.32 11.41 19.79
C THR A 111 -4.59 10.59 20.00
N GLY A 112 -5.10 9.94 18.96
CA GLY A 112 -6.32 9.13 19.00
C GLY A 112 -7.54 9.99 19.31
N PHE A 113 -8.54 9.42 20.00
CA PHE A 113 -9.65 10.18 20.59
C PHE A 113 -9.36 10.68 22.00
N SER A 114 -8.12 10.58 22.46
CA SER A 114 -7.74 10.98 23.81
C SER A 114 -8.11 12.45 24.01
N ASN A 115 -8.86 12.76 25.08
CA ASN A 115 -8.78 14.00 25.86
C ASN A 115 -9.44 13.77 27.24
N PRO A 116 -8.95 12.78 28.03
CA PRO A 116 -9.59 12.41 29.28
C PRO A 116 -9.67 13.56 30.30
N ASP A 117 -8.73 14.52 30.22
CA ASP A 117 -8.58 15.60 31.21
C ASP A 117 -8.97 16.99 30.68
N ASN A 118 -9.53 17.08 29.47
CA ASN A 118 -9.83 18.34 28.79
C ASN A 118 -8.59 19.26 28.57
N ILE A 119 -7.40 18.67 28.55
CA ILE A 119 -6.11 19.36 28.38
C ILE A 119 -5.85 19.52 26.87
N ASP A 120 -5.24 20.64 26.47
CA ASP A 120 -4.82 20.84 25.07
C ASP A 120 -3.81 19.74 24.68
N ILE A 121 -4.18 18.94 23.69
CA ILE A 121 -3.34 17.84 23.25
C ILE A 121 -2.47 18.28 22.09
N ASN A 122 -1.17 18.42 22.35
CA ASN A 122 -0.14 18.80 21.38
C ASN A 122 0.11 17.71 20.34
N CYS A 123 -0.80 17.57 19.37
CA CYS A 123 -0.68 16.70 18.21
C CYS A 123 0.40 17.18 17.21
N LYS A 124 0.75 18.47 17.20
CA LYS A 124 1.71 19.10 16.26
C LYS A 124 2.44 20.23 16.99
N LYS A 125 3.61 20.66 16.50
CA LYS A 125 4.39 21.83 16.99
C LYS A 125 3.59 23.15 17.14
N VAL A 126 2.30 23.15 16.78
CA VAL A 126 1.32 24.21 16.98
C VAL A 126 0.14 23.63 17.76
N SER A 127 0.10 23.91 19.07
CA SER A 127 -0.99 23.82 20.08
C SER A 127 -1.98 22.65 20.06
N GLY A 128 -1.71 21.64 19.23
CA GLY A 128 -2.58 20.55 18.80
C GLY A 128 -4.09 20.80 18.79
N TRP A 129 -4.91 19.82 19.18
CA TRP A 129 -6.38 19.92 19.06
C TRP A 129 -7.08 19.54 20.36
N ARG A 130 -8.25 20.14 20.60
CA ARG A 130 -9.11 19.91 21.77
C ARG A 130 -10.51 19.47 21.36
N ILE A 131 -11.14 18.64 22.18
CA ILE A 131 -12.54 18.23 21.98
C ILE A 131 -13.45 19.29 22.59
N LYS A 132 -14.21 20.00 21.76
CA LYS A 132 -15.22 20.97 22.19
C LYS A 132 -16.55 20.30 22.52
N TYR A 133 -16.90 19.21 21.82
CA TYR A 133 -18.17 18.51 22.00
C TYR A 133 -17.97 16.99 22.19
N PRO A 134 -17.76 16.53 23.43
CA PRO A 134 -17.48 15.11 23.72
C PRO A 134 -18.50 14.13 23.15
N LYS A 135 -19.80 14.43 23.25
CA LYS A 135 -20.86 13.59 22.69
C LYS A 135 -20.74 13.40 21.16
N LYS A 136 -20.26 14.40 20.43
CA LYS A 136 -20.01 14.27 18.99
C LYS A 136 -18.75 13.48 18.69
N ALA A 137 -17.70 13.65 19.50
CA ALA A 137 -16.46 12.88 19.40
C ALA A 137 -16.70 11.38 19.66
N MET A 138 -17.50 11.02 20.68
CA MET A 138 -17.90 9.64 20.94
C MET A 138 -18.62 9.00 19.75
N LYS A 139 -19.56 9.72 19.13
CA LYS A 139 -20.23 9.26 17.90
C LYS A 139 -19.25 9.11 16.73
N ALA A 140 -18.27 10.00 16.62
CA ALA A 140 -17.23 9.87 15.59
C ALA A 140 -16.34 8.65 15.85
N GLU A 141 -16.07 8.30 17.11
CA GLU A 141 -15.33 7.10 17.48
C GLU A 141 -16.10 5.82 17.11
N GLU A 142 -17.42 5.78 17.33
CA GLU A 142 -18.28 4.67 16.87
C GLU A 142 -18.20 4.52 15.33
N LEU A 143 -18.30 5.63 14.59
CA LEU A 143 -18.14 5.63 13.14
C LEU A 143 -16.73 5.22 12.68
N LEU A 144 -15.68 5.53 13.44
CA LEU A 144 -14.33 5.07 13.16
C LEU A 144 -14.27 3.54 13.20
N GLN A 145 -14.89 2.90 14.20
CA GLN A 145 -14.88 1.44 14.29
C GLN A 145 -15.60 0.80 13.10
N ILE A 146 -16.71 1.39 12.67
CA ILE A 146 -17.43 0.96 11.45
C ILE A 146 -16.54 1.14 10.22
N PHE A 147 -15.89 2.29 10.07
CA PHE A 147 -14.94 2.55 8.98
C PHE A 147 -13.81 1.52 8.95
N ILE A 148 -13.16 1.24 10.09
CA ILE A 148 -12.10 0.24 10.21
C ILE A 148 -12.60 -1.14 9.80
N PHE A 149 -13.79 -1.54 10.26
CA PHE A 149 -14.40 -2.81 9.88
C PHE A 149 -14.60 -2.91 8.36
N LEU A 150 -15.17 -1.88 7.73
CA LEU A 150 -15.37 -1.84 6.28
C LEU A 150 -14.04 -1.93 5.52
N CYS A 151 -13.01 -1.20 5.97
CA CYS A 151 -11.69 -1.22 5.35
C CYS A 151 -11.01 -2.60 5.45
N LYS A 152 -11.08 -3.24 6.61
CA LYS A 152 -10.55 -4.62 6.81
C LYS A 152 -11.30 -5.64 5.96
N SER A 153 -12.61 -5.50 5.84
CA SER A 153 -13.45 -6.36 4.99
C SER A 153 -13.07 -6.22 3.51
N GLU A 154 -12.86 -4.99 3.04
CA GLU A 154 -12.37 -4.73 1.69
C GLU A 154 -10.95 -5.27 1.47
N ALA A 155 -10.02 -5.05 2.40
CA ALA A 155 -8.65 -5.55 2.31
C ALA A 155 -8.61 -7.08 2.19
N LYS A 156 -9.46 -7.80 2.93
CA LYS A 156 -9.61 -9.26 2.81
C LYS A 156 -10.10 -9.67 1.41
N LYS A 157 -11.03 -8.92 0.82
CA LYS A 157 -11.51 -9.17 -0.55
C LYS A 157 -10.39 -8.90 -1.57
N GLU A 158 -9.66 -7.80 -1.42
CA GLU A 158 -8.52 -7.46 -2.29
C GLU A 158 -7.41 -8.50 -2.24
N LEU A 159 -7.14 -9.07 -1.06
CA LEU A 159 -6.16 -10.14 -0.89
C LEU A 159 -6.57 -11.42 -1.64
N ASN A 160 -7.86 -11.75 -1.68
CA ASN A 160 -8.35 -12.90 -2.45
C ASN A 160 -8.14 -12.73 -3.97
N LEU A 161 -7.85 -11.51 -4.44
CA LEU A 161 -7.51 -11.24 -5.84
C LEU A 161 -6.02 -11.46 -6.14
N ILE A 162 -5.17 -11.84 -5.17
CA ILE A 162 -3.72 -12.01 -5.42
C ILE A 162 -3.46 -13.02 -6.54
N ASN A 163 -4.20 -14.13 -6.56
CA ASN A 163 -4.09 -15.10 -7.63
C ASN A 163 -4.50 -14.47 -8.95
N LYS A 164 -5.57 -13.67 -9.02
CA LYS A 164 -5.96 -12.92 -10.24
C LYS A 164 -4.88 -11.99 -10.77
N ARG A 165 -4.04 -11.44 -9.89
CA ARG A 165 -2.90 -10.58 -10.26
C ARG A 165 -1.72 -11.39 -10.80
N LEU A 166 -1.60 -12.66 -10.43
CA LEU A 166 -0.61 -13.64 -10.91
C LEU A 166 -1.10 -14.47 -12.12
N GLU A 167 -2.40 -14.74 -12.17
CA GLU A 167 -3.09 -15.79 -12.94
C GLU A 167 -4.61 -15.51 -13.05
N ASN A 168 -5.15 -15.44 -14.26
CA ASN A 168 -6.54 -15.82 -14.61
C ASN A 168 -7.64 -15.65 -13.52
N SER A 169 -8.39 -14.54 -13.56
CA SER A 169 -9.87 -14.56 -13.49
C SER A 169 -10.49 -13.14 -13.60
N ASP A 170 -10.97 -12.86 -14.83
CA ASP A 170 -12.07 -11.99 -15.28
C ASP A 170 -11.94 -10.48 -15.57
N ASN A 171 -12.45 -10.18 -16.78
CA ASN A 171 -13.11 -9.01 -17.37
C ASN A 171 -12.38 -7.67 -17.36
N ASN A 172 -11.55 -7.46 -18.41
CA ASN A 172 -11.47 -6.24 -19.26
C ASN A 172 -10.10 -6.05 -19.94
N MET A 173 -9.15 -6.97 -19.73
CA MET A 173 -7.91 -7.17 -20.52
C MET A 173 -7.71 -8.68 -20.68
N SER A 174 -7.18 -9.16 -21.80
CA SER A 174 -6.96 -10.61 -21.95
C SER A 174 -5.91 -11.06 -20.93
N THR A 175 -6.16 -12.21 -20.28
CA THR A 175 -5.23 -12.80 -19.30
C THR A 175 -3.83 -12.98 -19.89
N GLN A 176 -3.79 -13.31 -21.18
CA GLN A 176 -2.58 -13.55 -21.92
C GLN A 176 -1.66 -12.31 -21.87
N ASP A 177 -2.21 -11.10 -22.02
CA ASP A 177 -1.44 -9.85 -22.10
C ASP A 177 -0.73 -9.49 -20.78
N LYS A 178 -1.36 -9.73 -19.63
CA LYS A 178 -0.76 -9.42 -18.32
C LYS A 178 0.34 -10.41 -17.93
N LEU A 179 0.15 -11.69 -18.26
CA LEU A 179 1.15 -12.72 -18.03
C LEU A 179 2.34 -12.54 -18.99
N TYR A 180 2.05 -12.20 -20.25
CA TYR A 180 3.10 -11.76 -21.18
C TYR A 180 3.84 -10.57 -20.60
N SER A 181 3.15 -9.56 -20.07
CA SER A 181 3.82 -8.41 -19.43
C SER A 181 4.78 -8.81 -18.31
N LEU A 182 4.36 -9.64 -17.32
CA LEU A 182 5.27 -10.05 -16.24
C LEU A 182 6.44 -10.88 -16.78
N LYS A 183 6.19 -11.83 -17.69
CA LYS A 183 7.26 -12.64 -18.29
C LYS A 183 8.22 -11.77 -19.10
N ASP A 184 7.71 -10.82 -19.87
CA ASP A 184 8.50 -9.91 -20.70
C ASP A 184 9.29 -8.93 -19.84
N ASP A 185 8.72 -8.45 -18.74
CA ASP A 185 9.42 -7.60 -17.79
C ASP A 185 10.53 -8.37 -17.07
N LEU A 186 10.31 -9.64 -16.71
CA LEU A 186 11.36 -10.50 -16.15
C LEU A 186 12.50 -10.77 -17.15
N LYS A 187 12.19 -10.95 -18.45
CA LYS A 187 13.21 -11.18 -19.49
C LYS A 187 14.12 -9.97 -19.70
N LYS A 188 13.65 -8.75 -19.41
CA LYS A 188 14.42 -7.50 -19.54
C LYS A 188 15.35 -7.24 -18.36
N ILE A 189 15.27 -8.04 -17.30
CA ILE A 189 16.00 -7.83 -16.05
C ILE A 189 17.21 -8.76 -15.99
N ALA A 190 18.35 -8.23 -15.58
CA ALA A 190 19.51 -9.04 -15.24
C ALA A 190 19.19 -9.89 -14.00
N PRO A 191 19.51 -11.20 -13.95
CA PRO A 191 19.19 -12.04 -12.80
C PRO A 191 19.70 -11.48 -11.46
N ARG A 192 20.88 -10.84 -11.47
CA ARG A 192 21.46 -10.17 -10.29
C ARG A 192 20.62 -9.01 -9.75
N SER A 193 19.75 -8.43 -10.57
CA SER A 193 18.94 -7.25 -10.26
C SER A 193 17.52 -7.58 -9.81
N LEU A 194 17.13 -8.86 -9.75
CA LEU A 194 15.81 -9.26 -9.25
C LEU A 194 15.87 -9.58 -7.75
N GLY A 195 15.29 -8.70 -6.93
CA GLY A 195 15.20 -8.85 -5.47
C GLY A 195 13.95 -9.58 -4.97
N GLY A 196 12.91 -9.66 -5.79
CA GLY A 196 11.63 -10.24 -5.40
C GLY A 196 10.50 -9.79 -6.30
N PHE A 197 9.32 -9.69 -5.72
CA PHE A 197 8.12 -9.23 -6.40
C PHE A 197 7.39 -8.20 -5.54
N LYS A 198 6.62 -7.33 -6.17
CA LYS A 198 5.84 -6.28 -5.51
C LYS A 198 4.40 -6.33 -5.96
N ASP A 199 3.47 -6.43 -5.01
CA ASP A 199 2.04 -6.33 -5.29
C ASP A 199 1.63 -4.88 -5.49
N LEU A 200 1.11 -4.60 -6.68
CA LEU A 200 0.59 -3.30 -7.08
C LEU A 200 -0.94 -3.38 -7.21
N TRP A 201 -1.54 -2.34 -7.79
CA TRP A 201 -2.98 -2.17 -7.84
C TRP A 201 -3.76 -3.35 -8.43
N GLU A 202 -3.27 -3.91 -9.54
CA GLU A 202 -3.96 -4.96 -10.31
C GLU A 202 -3.00 -6.00 -10.90
N HIS A 203 -1.70 -5.92 -10.58
CA HIS A 203 -0.65 -6.80 -11.11
C HIS A 203 0.53 -6.88 -10.15
N ILE A 204 1.39 -7.88 -10.36
CA ILE A 204 2.65 -8.06 -9.65
C ILE A 204 3.79 -7.57 -10.52
N ASN A 205 4.68 -6.74 -9.98
CA ASN A 205 5.89 -6.29 -10.67
C ASN A 205 7.17 -6.91 -10.09
N PRO A 206 8.25 -7.02 -10.88
CA PRO A 206 9.57 -7.31 -10.36
C PRO A 206 10.00 -6.26 -9.32
N LEU A 207 10.51 -6.74 -8.18
CA LEU A 207 11.14 -5.89 -7.16
C LEU A 207 12.65 -5.82 -7.48
N PRO A 208 13.23 -4.63 -7.70
CA PRO A 208 14.66 -4.52 -7.97
C PRO A 208 15.50 -4.86 -6.74
N ALA A 209 16.70 -5.39 -6.97
CA ALA A 209 17.75 -5.54 -5.98
C ALA A 209 18.89 -4.54 -6.24
N GLU A 210 19.58 -4.13 -5.17
CA GLU A 210 20.83 -3.36 -5.24
C GLU A 210 22.01 -4.26 -5.66
N GLY A 211 21.94 -4.79 -6.88
CA GLY A 211 23.10 -5.32 -7.61
C GLY A 211 23.52 -6.76 -7.35
N PHE A 212 23.01 -7.46 -6.32
CA PHE A 212 23.42 -8.86 -6.08
C PHE A 212 22.34 -9.79 -5.51
N SER A 213 21.53 -10.36 -6.41
CA SER A 213 20.57 -11.41 -6.05
C SER A 213 21.21 -12.80 -6.04
N LEU A 214 21.79 -13.19 -4.89
CA LEU A 214 22.25 -14.57 -4.65
C LEU A 214 21.12 -15.60 -4.78
N GLN A 215 19.90 -15.19 -4.46
CA GLN A 215 18.72 -16.05 -4.58
C GLN A 215 18.47 -16.44 -6.03
N MET A 216 18.63 -15.50 -6.97
CA MET A 216 18.55 -15.82 -8.38
C MET A 216 19.69 -16.72 -8.86
N LYS A 217 20.93 -16.54 -8.38
CA LYS A 217 22.02 -17.47 -8.71
C LYS A 217 21.67 -18.90 -8.28
N LYS A 218 21.16 -19.08 -7.05
CA LYS A 218 20.71 -20.38 -6.53
C LYS A 218 19.54 -20.96 -7.32
N PHE A 219 18.55 -20.13 -7.66
CA PHE A 219 17.39 -20.55 -8.45
C PHE A 219 17.79 -20.99 -9.87
N CYS A 220 18.66 -20.23 -10.53
CA CYS A 220 19.23 -20.60 -11.83
C CYS A 220 20.02 -21.91 -11.75
N LEU A 221 20.85 -22.10 -10.72
CA LEU A 221 21.59 -23.35 -10.52
C LEU A 221 20.67 -24.55 -10.33
N PHE A 222 19.53 -24.38 -9.67
CA PHE A 222 18.58 -25.46 -9.46
C PHE A 222 17.88 -25.90 -10.77
N TYR A 223 17.44 -24.94 -11.58
CA TYR A 223 16.61 -25.21 -12.77
C TYR A 223 17.39 -25.25 -14.10
N LYS A 224 18.62 -24.75 -14.16
CA LYS A 224 19.42 -24.66 -15.39
C LYS A 224 20.93 -24.78 -15.11
N LYS A 225 21.37 -25.96 -14.66
CA LYS A 225 22.76 -26.27 -14.26
C LYS A 225 23.78 -26.08 -15.39
N ASP A 226 23.35 -26.19 -16.64
CA ASP A 226 24.13 -26.05 -17.87
C ASP A 226 24.30 -24.59 -18.32
N CYS A 227 23.77 -23.62 -17.57
CA CYS A 227 23.93 -22.20 -17.90
C CYS A 227 25.39 -21.76 -17.79
N LYS A 228 25.97 -21.31 -18.91
CA LYS A 228 27.37 -20.85 -19.00
C LYS A 228 27.74 -19.74 -18.00
N TYR A 229 26.76 -18.92 -17.58
CA TYR A 229 26.98 -17.81 -16.65
C TYR A 229 26.96 -18.25 -15.16
N LEU A 230 26.77 -19.52 -14.81
CA LEU A 230 26.61 -19.91 -13.40
C LEU A 230 27.92 -20.03 -12.61
N ALA A 231 28.99 -20.53 -13.25
CA ALA A 231 30.26 -20.80 -12.59
C ALA A 231 30.89 -19.48 -12.08
N ASP A 232 31.28 -18.61 -13.01
CA ASP A 232 32.05 -17.40 -12.68
C ASP A 232 31.40 -16.09 -13.19
N ASP A 233 30.56 -16.15 -14.23
CA ASP A 233 30.09 -14.95 -14.96
C ASP A 233 28.62 -14.56 -14.66
N PHE A 234 28.10 -14.91 -13.47
CA PHE A 234 26.67 -14.66 -13.16
C PHE A 234 26.33 -13.18 -13.23
N MET A 235 27.31 -12.33 -12.91
CA MET A 235 27.21 -10.88 -12.97
C MET A 235 27.08 -10.33 -14.38
N ASP A 236 27.53 -11.09 -15.38
CA ASP A 236 27.53 -10.70 -16.78
C ASP A 236 26.28 -11.19 -17.52
N CYS A 237 25.46 -12.01 -16.85
CA CYS A 237 24.16 -12.41 -17.37
C CYS A 237 23.24 -11.19 -17.43
N SER A 238 22.99 -10.67 -18.63
CA SER A 238 22.22 -9.44 -18.83
C SER A 238 20.71 -9.63 -18.67
N ASN A 239 20.20 -10.85 -18.87
CA ASN A 239 18.77 -11.15 -18.97
C ASN A 239 18.43 -12.52 -18.37
N ILE A 240 17.29 -12.62 -17.68
CA ILE A 240 16.75 -13.90 -17.23
C ILE A 240 16.23 -14.68 -18.45
N CYS A 241 16.74 -15.89 -18.67
CA CYS A 241 16.32 -16.72 -19.81
C CYS A 241 14.89 -17.30 -19.62
N GLU A 242 14.23 -17.63 -20.73
CA GLU A 242 12.85 -18.15 -20.78
C GLU A 242 12.58 -19.26 -19.75
N THR A 243 13.47 -20.26 -19.70
CA THR A 243 13.35 -21.39 -18.77
C THR A 243 13.19 -20.91 -17.32
N ILE A 244 14.01 -19.96 -16.90
CA ILE A 244 13.99 -19.44 -15.53
C ILE A 244 12.76 -18.55 -15.30
N VAL A 245 12.36 -17.74 -16.30
CA VAL A 245 11.13 -16.94 -16.22
C VAL A 245 9.91 -17.82 -16.00
N ILE A 246 9.76 -18.90 -16.78
CA ILE A 246 8.67 -19.86 -16.63
C ILE A 246 8.67 -20.44 -15.21
N LYS A 247 9.84 -20.90 -14.72
CA LYS A 247 9.96 -21.47 -13.37
C LYS A 247 9.68 -20.48 -12.25
N LEU A 248 10.08 -19.21 -12.39
CA LEU A 248 9.77 -18.16 -11.42
C LEU A 248 8.26 -17.91 -11.33
N VAL A 249 7.60 -17.82 -12.49
CA VAL A 249 6.15 -17.62 -12.54
C VAL A 249 5.44 -18.83 -11.93
N GLU A 250 5.72 -20.06 -12.38
CA GLU A 250 5.16 -21.28 -11.79
C GLU A 250 5.37 -21.34 -10.26
N PHE A 251 6.55 -20.93 -9.79
CA PHE A 251 6.84 -20.86 -8.37
C PHE A 251 5.92 -19.86 -7.65
N LEU A 252 5.72 -18.66 -8.18
CA LEU A 252 4.82 -17.68 -7.57
C LEU A 252 3.37 -18.15 -7.53
N GLN A 253 2.89 -18.68 -8.64
CA GLN A 253 1.56 -19.23 -8.82
C GLN A 253 1.22 -20.27 -7.75
N GLN A 254 2.15 -21.19 -7.51
CA GLN A 254 1.96 -22.27 -6.54
C GLN A 254 2.11 -21.82 -5.08
N ASN A 255 2.90 -20.77 -4.81
CA ASN A 255 3.43 -20.53 -3.47
C ASN A 255 3.07 -19.19 -2.86
N LEU A 256 2.75 -18.14 -3.64
CA LEU A 256 2.56 -16.80 -3.09
C LEU A 256 1.36 -16.72 -2.13
N ILE A 257 0.22 -17.29 -2.50
CA ILE A 257 -0.96 -17.30 -1.62
C ILE A 257 -0.70 -18.08 -0.33
N LEU A 258 0.04 -19.18 -0.40
CA LEU A 258 0.40 -19.98 0.77
C LEU A 258 1.36 -19.22 1.68
N PHE A 259 2.32 -18.51 1.09
CA PHE A 259 3.23 -17.62 1.79
C PHE A 259 2.45 -16.53 2.54
N ILE A 260 1.56 -15.81 1.84
CA ILE A 260 0.78 -14.71 2.45
C ILE A 260 -0.16 -15.23 3.55
N LYS A 261 -0.76 -16.41 3.39
CA LYS A 261 -1.60 -17.02 4.43
C LYS A 261 -0.82 -17.32 5.71
N LYS A 262 0.46 -17.67 5.58
CA LYS A 262 1.31 -18.05 6.71
C LYS A 262 2.01 -16.84 7.35
N GLU A 263 2.64 -16.01 6.53
CA GLU A 263 3.52 -14.93 6.97
C GLU A 263 2.81 -13.56 7.00
N GLY A 264 1.59 -13.48 6.44
CA GLY A 264 0.86 -12.23 6.26
C GLY A 264 1.27 -11.47 4.99
N VAL A 265 0.57 -10.36 4.74
CA VAL A 265 0.95 -9.40 3.69
C VAL A 265 2.10 -8.55 4.23
N ASP A 266 3.11 -8.29 3.40
CA ASP A 266 4.20 -7.38 3.76
C ASP A 266 3.69 -5.92 3.84
N VAL A 267 4.28 -5.13 4.73
CA VAL A 267 3.87 -3.73 4.98
C VAL A 267 3.93 -2.84 3.75
N ASN A 268 4.76 -3.19 2.75
CA ASN A 268 4.90 -2.47 1.48
C ASN A 268 4.41 -3.29 0.28
N GLY A 269 3.76 -4.43 0.53
CA GLY A 269 3.39 -5.42 -0.50
C GLY A 269 4.59 -6.04 -1.20
N GLU A 270 5.73 -6.11 -0.54
CA GLU A 270 6.96 -6.66 -1.11
C GLU A 270 7.15 -8.13 -0.71
N TYR A 271 7.51 -8.96 -1.68
CA TYR A 271 7.78 -10.38 -1.52
C TYR A 271 9.23 -10.68 -1.96
N PRO A 272 10.23 -10.42 -1.10
CA PRO A 272 11.62 -10.68 -1.42
C PRO A 272 11.88 -12.17 -1.72
N LEU A 273 12.75 -12.45 -2.70
CA LEU A 273 13.06 -13.83 -3.10
C LEU A 273 13.58 -14.66 -1.92
N TYR A 274 14.39 -14.08 -1.03
CA TYR A 274 14.95 -14.83 0.10
C TYR A 274 13.83 -15.36 1.02
N LYS A 275 12.81 -14.54 1.32
CA LYS A 275 11.67 -14.99 2.14
C LYS A 275 10.87 -16.07 1.42
N LEU A 276 10.58 -15.84 0.13
CA LEU A 276 9.81 -16.77 -0.71
C LEU A 276 10.49 -18.13 -0.84
N PHE A 277 11.80 -18.15 -1.09
CA PHE A 277 12.56 -19.40 -1.29
C PHE A 277 12.81 -20.14 0.02
N THR A 278 13.06 -19.44 1.13
CA THR A 278 13.13 -20.04 2.47
C THR A 278 11.81 -20.71 2.86
N PHE A 279 10.67 -20.07 2.55
CA PHE A 279 9.34 -20.64 2.86
C PHE A 279 9.12 -22.02 2.23
N LYS A 280 9.61 -22.24 1.00
CA LYS A 280 9.47 -23.52 0.29
C LYS A 280 10.64 -24.48 0.49
N LYS A 281 11.65 -24.11 1.28
CA LYS A 281 12.88 -24.87 1.46
C LYS A 281 13.49 -25.27 0.12
N LEU A 282 13.53 -24.34 -0.84
CA LEU A 282 14.40 -24.53 -2.01
C LEU A 282 15.82 -24.78 -1.47
N PRO A 283 16.58 -25.75 -2.03
CA PRO A 283 17.80 -26.22 -1.39
C PRO A 283 18.72 -25.08 -1.00
N SER A 284 18.98 -24.96 0.30
CA SER A 284 20.07 -24.16 0.83
C SER A 284 21.35 -24.96 0.65
N PHE A 285 22.06 -24.69 -0.44
CA PHE A 285 23.50 -24.96 -0.51
C PHE A 285 24.22 -23.82 0.20
#